data_AF-A0AAN8U4Y5-F1
#
_entry.id   AF-A0AAN8U4Y5-F1
#
_cell.length_a   1.000
_cell.length_b   1.000
_cell.length_c   1.000
_cell.angle_alpha   90.00
_cell.angle_beta   90.00
_cell.angle_gamma   90.00
#
_symmetry.space_group_name_H-M   'P 1'
#
loop_
_entity.id
_entity.type
_entity.pdbx_description
1 polymer ?
#
loop_
_entity_poly.entity_id
_entity_poly.type
_entity_poly.pdbx_seq_one_letter_code
_entity_poly.pdbx_strand_id
1 'polypeptide(L)'
;MASTKSVKVPTIDFSNHQELKPNTPLWESTKIQVFEALQEYGCFEAIYDKVPNNVREDMFGISKEIFEFPLETKLKNISEKPIYGYMGMIPQLPLYESLCIPDLLNPQSLETFANIFLPQGHFIEALKELVDEEHPLLFKPYEMLGLFKFGTAQTGYSINPNDVFKAYCGV
;
A
#
# COMPACT_ATOMS: atom_id res chain seq x y z
N MET A 1 -35.92 -9.31 7.98
CA MET A 1 -34.58 -9.67 7.46
C MET A 1 -34.20 -8.62 6.44
N ALA A 2 -33.22 -7.77 6.74
CA ALA A 2 -32.73 -6.80 5.77
C ALA A 2 -31.85 -7.56 4.76
N SER A 3 -32.24 -7.52 3.48
CA SER A 3 -31.40 -7.99 2.38
C SER A 3 -30.23 -7.02 2.27
N THR A 4 -29.04 -7.44 2.70
CA THR A 4 -27.81 -6.70 2.44
C THR A 4 -27.55 -6.73 0.94
N LYS A 5 -27.95 -5.68 0.22
CA LYS A 5 -27.47 -5.45 -1.16
C LYS A 5 -25.95 -5.46 -1.10
N SER A 6 -25.32 -6.38 -1.83
CA SER A 6 -23.87 -6.37 -2.01
C SER A 6 -23.52 -5.09 -2.76
N VAL A 7 -22.89 -4.14 -2.09
CA VAL A 7 -22.32 -2.96 -2.73
C VAL A 7 -21.08 -3.44 -3.46
N LYS A 8 -21.11 -3.40 -4.80
CA LYS A 8 -19.94 -3.71 -5.63
C LYS A 8 -19.20 -2.41 -5.90
N VAL A 9 -17.94 -2.35 -5.49
CA VAL A 9 -17.05 -1.23 -5.78
C VAL A 9 -16.82 -1.15 -7.30
N PRO A 10 -16.70 0.05 -7.91
CA PRO A 10 -16.42 0.19 -9.33
C PRO A 10 -15.11 -0.49 -9.74
N THR A 11 -15.11 -1.11 -10.91
CA THR A 11 -13.90 -1.65 -11.55
C THR A 11 -13.53 -0.73 -12.71
N ILE A 12 -12.28 -0.26 -12.76
CA ILE A 12 -11.77 0.67 -13.79
C ILE A 12 -10.61 0.00 -14.52
N ASP A 13 -10.63 0.06 -15.85
CA ASP A 13 -9.65 -0.61 -16.70
C ASP A 13 -8.47 0.31 -17.07
N PHE A 14 -7.26 -0.10 -16.68
CA PHE A 14 -6.00 0.58 -16.99
C PHE A 14 -5.14 -0.19 -17.99
N SER A 15 -5.64 -1.26 -18.63
CA SER A 15 -4.83 -2.11 -19.52
C SER A 15 -4.61 -1.52 -20.92
N ASN A 16 -5.43 -0.55 -21.37
CA ASN A 16 -5.29 0.07 -22.68
C ASN A 16 -4.21 1.17 -22.68
N HIS A 17 -2.94 0.79 -22.54
CA HIS A 17 -1.80 1.72 -22.42
C HIS A 17 -1.58 2.61 -23.66
N GLN A 18 -2.08 2.20 -24.82
CA GLN A 18 -1.88 2.95 -26.06
C GLN A 18 -2.77 4.20 -26.07
N GLU A 19 -4.03 4.04 -25.67
CA GLU A 19 -5.01 5.13 -25.66
C GLU A 19 -5.13 5.80 -24.29
N LEU A 20 -4.72 5.16 -23.20
CA LEU A 20 -4.76 5.75 -21.86
C LEU A 20 -3.58 6.71 -21.64
N LYS A 21 -3.57 7.81 -22.40
CA LYS A 21 -2.54 8.84 -22.37
C LYS A 21 -3.17 10.24 -22.29
N PRO A 22 -2.46 11.25 -21.76
CA PRO A 22 -2.97 12.61 -21.69
C PRO A 22 -3.55 13.11 -23.02
N ASN A 23 -4.66 13.86 -22.94
CA ASN A 23 -5.38 14.44 -24.08
C ASN A 23 -6.12 13.44 -25.00
N THR A 24 -6.34 12.21 -24.55
CA THR A 24 -7.19 11.24 -25.26
C THR A 24 -8.60 11.18 -24.64
N PRO A 25 -9.64 10.79 -25.42
CA PRO A 25 -10.98 10.59 -24.87
C PRO A 25 -11.01 9.55 -23.74
N LEU A 26 -10.22 8.47 -23.86
CA LEU A 26 -10.13 7.43 -22.85
C LEU A 26 -9.53 7.95 -21.54
N TRP A 27 -8.50 8.79 -21.61
CA TRP A 27 -7.91 9.43 -20.43
C TRP A 27 -8.90 10.34 -19.70
N GLU A 28 -9.61 11.20 -20.43
CA GLU A 28 -10.62 12.08 -19.82
C GLU A 28 -11.75 11.29 -19.17
N SER A 29 -12.26 10.26 -19.85
CA SER A 29 -13.29 9.38 -19.28
C SER A 29 -12.79 8.60 -18.06
N THR A 30 -11.55 8.12 -18.06
CA THR A 30 -10.97 7.37 -16.94
C THR A 30 -10.78 8.25 -15.71
N LYS A 31 -10.33 9.51 -15.89
CA LYS A 31 -10.24 10.47 -14.77
C LYS A 31 -11.60 10.73 -14.11
N ILE A 32 -12.66 10.86 -14.92
CA ILE A 32 -14.03 11.04 -14.40
C ILE A 32 -14.43 9.82 -13.58
N GLN A 33 -14.23 8.61 -14.11
CA GLN A 33 -14.56 7.36 -13.39
C GLN A 33 -13.80 7.24 -12.06
N VAL A 34 -12.51 7.55 -12.04
CA VAL A 34 -11.69 7.53 -10.82
C VAL A 34 -12.22 8.53 -9.80
N PHE A 35 -12.52 9.75 -10.23
CA PHE A 35 -13.02 10.80 -9.36
C PHE A 35 -14.38 10.42 -8.75
N GLU A 36 -15.32 9.95 -9.57
CA GLU A 36 -16.64 9.50 -9.12
C GLU A 36 -16.52 8.32 -8.15
N ALA A 37 -15.69 7.33 -8.46
CA ALA A 37 -15.49 6.18 -7.58
C ALA A 37 -14.88 6.58 -6.21
N LEU A 38 -13.92 7.50 -6.20
CA LEU A 38 -13.34 8.01 -4.95
C LEU A 38 -14.34 8.87 -4.16
N GLN A 39 -15.19 9.65 -4.84
CA GLN A 39 -16.21 10.45 -4.16
C GLN A 39 -17.31 9.60 -3.53
N GLU A 40 -17.79 8.57 -4.23
CA GLU A 40 -18.92 7.77 -3.79
C GLU A 40 -18.50 6.58 -2.90
N TYR A 41 -17.39 5.91 -3.23
CA TYR A 41 -16.96 4.66 -2.59
C TYR A 41 -15.64 4.79 -1.80
N GLY A 42 -14.87 5.87 -2.01
CA GLY A 42 -13.53 6.03 -1.43
C GLY A 42 -12.47 5.08 -2.00
N CYS A 43 -12.84 4.20 -2.94
CA CYS A 43 -11.95 3.23 -3.57
C CYS A 43 -12.53 2.71 -4.90
N PHE A 44 -11.68 2.04 -5.69
CA PHE A 44 -12.05 1.30 -6.90
C PHE A 44 -11.13 0.08 -7.06
N GLU A 45 -11.59 -0.94 -7.80
CA GLU A 45 -10.75 -2.03 -8.27
C GLU A 45 -10.10 -1.64 -9.60
N ALA A 46 -8.77 -1.72 -9.69
CA ALA A 46 -8.05 -1.44 -10.94
C ALA A 46 -7.75 -2.74 -11.69
N ILE A 47 -8.10 -2.81 -12.98
CA ILE A 47 -7.57 -3.82 -13.89
C ILE A 47 -6.24 -3.30 -14.43
N TYR A 48 -5.18 -4.05 -14.19
CA TYR A 48 -3.83 -3.68 -14.59
C TYR A 48 -3.07 -4.94 -15.04
N ASP A 49 -2.68 -4.96 -16.30
CA ASP A 49 -2.14 -6.13 -17.00
C ASP A 49 -0.61 -6.13 -17.13
N LYS A 50 0.08 -5.06 -16.68
CA LYS A 50 1.55 -5.04 -16.68
C LYS A 50 2.20 -5.91 -15.60
N VAL A 51 1.43 -6.46 -14.65
CA VAL A 51 1.93 -7.41 -13.65
C VAL A 51 1.51 -8.83 -14.06
N PRO A 52 2.46 -9.69 -14.47
CA PRO A 52 2.16 -11.07 -14.80
C PRO A 52 1.53 -11.84 -13.63
N ASN A 53 0.62 -12.77 -13.93
CA ASN A 53 -0.07 -13.56 -12.89
C ASN A 53 0.91 -14.42 -12.08
N ASN A 54 1.95 -14.97 -12.70
CA ASN A 54 2.95 -15.78 -11.99
C ASN A 54 3.70 -14.95 -10.94
N VAL A 55 4.05 -13.70 -11.24
CA VAL A 55 4.70 -12.80 -10.26
C VAL A 55 3.80 -12.56 -9.05
N ARG A 56 2.50 -12.41 -9.28
CA ARG A 56 1.51 -12.25 -8.20
C ARG A 56 1.40 -13.53 -7.35
N GLU A 57 1.31 -14.69 -7.99
CA GLU A 57 1.22 -15.99 -7.31
C GLU A 57 2.48 -16.28 -6.50
N ASP A 58 3.66 -16.04 -7.07
CA ASP A 58 4.95 -16.18 -6.40
C ASP A 58 5.05 -15.26 -5.18
N MET A 59 4.62 -14.00 -5.30
CA MET A 59 4.59 -13.05 -4.19
C MET A 59 3.71 -13.55 -3.04
N PHE A 60 2.50 -14.04 -3.34
CA PHE A 60 1.62 -14.62 -2.31
C PHE A 60 2.19 -15.90 -1.70
N GLY A 61 2.89 -16.72 -2.50
CA GLY A 61 3.60 -17.91 -2.03
C GLY A 61 4.68 -17.53 -1.01
N ILE A 62 5.60 -16.65 -1.41
CA ILE A 62 6.68 -16.15 -0.55
C ILE A 62 6.11 -15.49 0.71
N SER A 63 5.06 -14.68 0.59
CA SER A 63 4.45 -14.04 1.76
C SER A 63 3.95 -15.06 2.78
N LYS A 64 3.31 -16.16 2.35
CA LYS A 64 2.88 -17.22 3.27
C LYS A 64 4.06 -17.86 3.98
N GLU A 65 5.11 -18.19 3.23
CA GLU A 65 6.33 -18.77 3.80
C GLU A 65 6.93 -17.86 4.87
N ILE A 66 7.04 -16.55 4.59
CA ILE A 66 7.57 -15.55 5.51
C ILE A 66 6.81 -15.53 6.84
N PHE A 67 5.47 -15.60 6.82
CA PHE A 67 4.67 -15.56 8.06
C PHE A 67 4.73 -16.85 8.88
N GLU A 68 5.08 -17.98 8.25
CA GLU A 68 5.34 -19.28 8.92
C GLU A 68 6.70 -19.33 9.64
N PHE A 69 7.59 -18.35 9.45
CA PHE A 69 8.86 -18.31 10.20
C PHE A 69 8.63 -18.22 11.72
N PRO A 70 9.55 -18.78 12.54
CA PRO A 70 9.53 -18.59 13.98
C PRO A 70 9.52 -17.11 14.36
N LEU A 71 8.82 -16.79 15.46
CA LEU A 71 8.71 -15.43 15.98
C LEU A 71 10.09 -14.78 16.17
N GLU A 72 11.08 -15.53 16.64
CA GLU A 72 12.44 -15.06 16.85
C GLU A 72 13.11 -14.59 15.56
N THR A 73 12.77 -15.20 14.42
CA THR A 73 13.27 -14.76 13.11
C THR A 73 12.51 -13.53 12.65
N LYS A 74 11.18 -13.50 12.81
CA LYS A 74 10.35 -12.34 12.46
C LYS A 74 10.77 -11.09 13.24
N LEU A 75 11.11 -11.23 14.53
CA LEU A 75 11.61 -10.16 15.40
C LEU A 75 12.97 -9.58 14.96
N LYS A 76 13.71 -10.22 14.06
CA LYS A 76 14.93 -9.64 13.46
C LYS A 76 14.62 -8.55 12.44
N ASN A 77 13.37 -8.46 11.96
CA ASN A 77 12.92 -7.36 11.12
C ASN A 77 12.71 -6.10 11.97
N ILE A 78 13.78 -5.37 12.22
CA ILE A 78 13.81 -4.20 13.09
C ILE A 78 13.92 -2.94 12.21
N SER A 79 13.21 -1.89 12.58
CA SER A 79 13.34 -0.57 11.94
C SER A 79 13.38 0.52 13.00
N GLU A 80 14.20 1.55 12.75
CA GLU A 80 14.26 2.75 13.58
C GLU A 80 13.00 3.63 13.40
N LYS A 81 12.29 3.47 12.27
CA LYS A 81 11.02 4.15 12.03
C LYS A 81 9.89 3.45 12.82
N PRO A 82 9.09 4.18 13.62
CA PRO A 82 7.96 3.59 14.34
C PRO A 82 6.98 2.89 13.39
N ILE A 83 6.43 1.72 13.78
CA ILE A 83 5.46 0.93 12.99
C ILE A 83 6.09 0.18 11.80
N TYR A 84 7.39 0.37 11.54
CA TYR A 84 8.12 -0.41 10.54
C TYR A 84 8.85 -1.59 11.20
N GLY A 85 9.11 -2.64 10.42
CA GLY A 85 9.66 -3.90 10.91
C GLY A 85 8.56 -4.93 11.19
N TYR A 86 8.79 -5.82 12.14
CA TYR A 86 7.80 -6.74 12.65
C TYR A 86 6.82 -6.05 13.61
N MET A 87 5.53 -6.23 13.37
CA MET A 87 4.47 -5.78 14.25
C MET A 87 3.46 -6.89 14.46
N GLY A 88 3.43 -7.42 15.68
CA GLY A 88 2.52 -8.48 16.09
C GLY A 88 2.44 -8.51 17.60
N MET A 89 1.78 -9.54 18.15
CA MET A 89 1.64 -9.72 19.61
C MET A 89 0.98 -8.52 20.32
N ILE A 90 0.13 -7.78 19.62
CA ILE A 90 -0.61 -6.64 20.18
C ILE A 90 -1.79 -7.22 20.96
N PRO A 91 -1.87 -7.06 22.30
CA PRO A 91 -2.93 -7.68 23.10
C PRO A 91 -4.34 -7.29 22.65
N GLN A 92 -4.50 -6.08 22.13
CA GLN A 92 -5.77 -5.57 21.60
C GLN A 92 -6.09 -6.05 20.18
N LEU A 93 -5.10 -6.57 19.45
CA LEU A 93 -5.22 -7.07 18.07
C LEU A 93 -4.50 -8.43 17.93
N PRO A 94 -4.96 -9.48 18.62
CA PRO A 94 -4.24 -10.76 18.71
C PRO A 94 -4.14 -11.51 17.37
N LEU A 95 -4.96 -11.16 16.38
CA LEU A 95 -4.93 -11.75 15.04
C LEU A 95 -4.13 -10.91 14.04
N TYR A 96 -3.61 -9.74 14.46
CA TYR A 96 -2.84 -8.87 13.59
C TYR A 96 -1.36 -9.21 13.66
N GLU A 97 -0.77 -9.41 12.49
CA GLU A 97 0.67 -9.52 12.30
C GLU A 97 1.04 -8.83 10.99
N SER A 98 2.16 -8.11 10.98
CA SER A 98 2.71 -7.50 9.78
C SER A 98 4.24 -7.45 9.81
N LEU A 99 4.81 -7.39 8.62
CA LEU A 99 6.23 -7.26 8.35
C LEU A 99 6.37 -6.17 7.29
N CYS A 100 7.32 -5.27 7.48
CA CYS A 100 7.51 -4.15 6.57
C CYS A 100 8.95 -4.06 6.05
N ILE A 101 9.11 -3.68 4.79
CA ILE A 101 10.37 -3.18 4.22
C ILE A 101 10.29 -1.65 4.30
N PRO A 102 11.11 -0.98 5.14
CA PRO A 102 10.91 0.43 5.46
C PRO A 102 11.06 1.41 4.31
N ASP A 103 11.84 1.03 3.29
CA ASP A 103 12.03 1.78 2.07
C ASP A 103 12.37 0.81 0.93
N LEU A 104 11.41 0.58 0.04
CA LEU A 104 11.58 -0.31 -1.12
C LEU A 104 12.57 0.24 -2.17
N LEU A 105 12.85 1.55 -2.14
CA LEU A 105 13.78 2.17 -3.09
C LEU A 105 15.22 2.20 -2.54
N ASN A 106 15.41 1.90 -1.25
CA ASN A 106 16.72 1.79 -0.64
C ASN A 106 17.24 0.34 -0.73
N PRO A 107 18.31 0.07 -1.49
CA PRO A 107 18.88 -1.27 -1.60
C PRO A 107 19.25 -1.90 -0.26
N GLN A 108 19.71 -1.12 0.71
CA GLN A 108 20.11 -1.63 2.02
C GLN A 108 18.91 -2.14 2.83
N SER A 109 17.76 -1.46 2.73
CA SER A 109 16.51 -1.89 3.36
C SER A 109 16.02 -3.21 2.76
N LEU A 110 16.09 -3.34 1.42
CA LEU A 110 15.75 -4.56 0.70
C LEU A 110 16.68 -5.71 1.10
N GLU A 111 17.99 -5.47 1.09
CA GLU A 111 19.01 -6.47 1.43
C GLU A 111 18.84 -6.97 2.86
N THR A 112 18.60 -6.06 3.81
CA THR A 112 18.36 -6.42 5.22
C THR A 112 17.15 -7.34 5.35
N PHE A 113 16.04 -7.02 4.68
CA PHE A 113 14.85 -7.87 4.69
C PHE A 113 15.11 -9.23 4.02
N ALA A 114 15.75 -9.22 2.85
CA ALA A 114 16.08 -10.42 2.10
C ALA A 114 16.97 -11.37 2.91
N ASN A 115 17.98 -10.84 3.63
CA ASN A 115 18.88 -11.63 4.48
C ASN A 115 18.17 -12.31 5.67
N ILE A 116 17.02 -11.81 6.10
CA ILE A 116 16.25 -12.40 7.20
C ILE A 116 15.35 -13.51 6.70
N PHE A 117 14.68 -13.31 5.55
CA PHE A 117 13.52 -14.11 5.16
C PHE A 117 13.68 -14.95 3.89
N LEU A 118 14.63 -14.62 3.02
CA LEU A 118 14.74 -15.28 1.71
C LEU A 118 15.91 -16.26 1.69
N PRO A 119 15.76 -17.43 1.06
CA PRO A 119 16.88 -18.33 0.81
C PRO A 119 17.93 -17.66 -0.08
N GLN A 120 19.22 -17.95 0.15
CA GLN A 120 20.30 -17.50 -0.73
C GLN A 120 19.99 -17.91 -2.18
N GLY A 121 19.96 -16.92 -3.09
CA GLY A 121 19.63 -17.12 -4.51
C GLY A 121 18.35 -16.44 -5.00
N HIS A 122 17.65 -15.67 -4.17
CA HIS A 122 16.51 -14.86 -4.59
C HIS A 122 16.85 -13.37 -4.55
N PHE A 123 16.49 -12.64 -5.61
CA PHE A 123 16.62 -11.20 -5.72
C PHE A 123 15.23 -10.58 -5.73
N ILE A 124 14.95 -9.66 -4.79
CA ILE A 124 13.78 -8.80 -4.87
C ILE A 124 14.24 -7.52 -5.56
N GLU A 125 13.78 -7.32 -6.79
CA GLU A 125 13.97 -6.07 -7.52
C GLU A 125 12.65 -5.29 -7.49
N ALA A 126 12.71 -3.98 -7.23
CA ALA A 126 11.54 -3.11 -7.41
C ALA A 126 11.14 -3.17 -8.89
N LEU A 127 9.85 -3.40 -9.17
CA LEU A 127 9.32 -3.38 -10.54
C LEU A 127 9.65 -2.03 -11.17
N LYS A 128 10.54 -2.03 -12.16
CA LYS A 128 10.94 -0.83 -12.90
C LYS A 128 9.76 -0.24 -13.68
N GLU A 129 8.69 -1.00 -13.92
CA GLU A 129 7.49 -0.53 -14.63
C GLU A 129 6.56 0.36 -13.80
N LEU A 130 6.80 0.52 -12.49
CA LEU A 130 5.90 1.29 -11.60
C LEU A 130 6.31 2.75 -11.38
N VAL A 131 7.53 3.14 -11.74
CA VAL A 131 8.00 4.54 -11.73
C VAL A 131 9.08 4.71 -12.80
N ASP A 132 8.80 5.47 -13.86
CA ASP A 132 9.77 5.82 -14.91
C ASP A 132 9.70 7.31 -15.27
N GLU A 133 10.56 7.76 -16.20
CA GLU A 133 10.59 9.16 -16.64
C GLU A 133 9.31 9.58 -17.40
N GLU A 134 8.54 8.63 -17.94
CA GLU A 134 7.24 8.87 -18.61
C GLU A 134 6.06 8.86 -17.62
N HIS A 135 6.19 8.23 -16.44
CA HIS A 135 5.17 8.08 -15.41
C HIS A 135 5.76 8.30 -13.99
N PRO A 136 6.13 9.55 -13.64
CA PRO A 136 6.67 9.87 -12.32
C PRO A 136 5.60 9.75 -11.23
N LEU A 137 6.01 9.62 -9.96
CA LEU A 137 5.11 9.66 -8.81
C LEU A 137 4.10 10.82 -8.92
N LEU A 138 2.85 10.48 -9.22
CA LEU A 138 1.78 11.46 -9.49
C LEU A 138 1.29 12.16 -8.22
N PHE A 139 1.59 11.60 -7.04
CA PHE A 139 1.25 12.18 -5.76
C PHE A 139 2.48 12.21 -4.86
N LYS A 140 2.67 13.33 -4.16
CA LYS A 140 3.60 13.36 -3.03
C LYS A 140 3.11 12.36 -1.97
N PRO A 141 3.99 11.56 -1.36
CA PRO A 141 3.62 10.71 -0.25
C PRO A 141 2.92 11.55 0.82
N TYR A 142 1.70 11.19 1.18
CA TYR A 142 1.19 11.61 2.48
C TYR A 142 1.94 10.74 3.50
N GLU A 143 2.59 11.35 4.49
CA GLU A 143 3.21 10.56 5.54
C GLU A 143 2.08 10.09 6.46
N MET A 144 1.62 8.85 6.28
CA MET A 144 0.65 8.22 7.18
C MET A 144 1.07 8.36 8.65
N LEU A 145 2.37 8.25 8.92
CA LEU A 145 2.95 8.52 10.23
C LEU A 145 2.82 9.98 10.68
N GLY A 146 2.75 10.93 9.77
CA GLY A 146 2.59 12.35 10.07
C GLY A 146 1.17 12.64 10.51
N LEU A 147 0.19 12.05 9.81
CA LEU A 147 -1.21 12.05 10.23
C LEU A 147 -1.38 11.31 11.57
N PHE A 148 -0.73 10.16 11.75
CA PHE A 148 -0.78 9.39 12.99
C PHE A 148 -0.14 10.16 14.16
N LYS A 149 1.05 10.76 13.97
CA LYS A 149 1.71 11.62 14.95
C LYS A 149 0.87 12.85 15.28
N PHE A 150 0.24 13.47 14.28
CA PHE A 150 -0.66 14.59 14.49
C PHE A 150 -1.87 14.19 15.33
N GLY A 151 -2.55 13.10 14.98
CA GLY A 151 -3.70 12.58 15.73
C GLY A 151 -3.37 12.06 17.13
N THR A 152 -2.12 11.66 17.39
CA THR A 152 -1.65 11.20 18.71
C THR A 152 -0.98 12.29 19.55
N ALA A 153 -0.67 13.46 18.98
CA ALA A 153 -0.21 14.64 19.73
C ALA A 153 -1.38 15.30 20.50
N GLN A 154 -1.07 16.01 21.61
CA GLN A 154 -2.08 16.72 22.42
C GLN A 154 -2.98 17.66 21.60
N THR A 155 -2.45 18.24 20.52
CA THR A 155 -3.17 19.10 19.59
C THR A 155 -4.12 18.36 18.65
N GLY A 156 -3.86 17.09 18.30
CA GLY A 156 -4.77 16.30 17.46
C GLY A 156 -5.79 15.49 18.24
N TYR A 157 -5.50 15.12 19.50
CA TYR A 157 -6.43 14.39 20.38
C TYR A 157 -7.64 15.23 20.81
N SER A 158 -7.51 16.56 20.75
CA SER A 158 -8.59 17.52 21.04
C SER A 158 -9.45 17.85 19.83
N ILE A 159 -9.11 17.33 18.64
CA ILE A 159 -9.87 17.49 17.40
C ILE A 159 -10.85 16.32 17.26
N ASN A 160 -12.05 16.60 16.76
CA ASN A 160 -13.03 15.56 16.45
C ASN A 160 -12.39 14.53 15.49
N PRO A 161 -12.46 13.20 15.77
CA PRO A 161 -11.89 12.17 14.91
C PRO A 161 -12.25 12.29 13.42
N ASN A 162 -13.44 12.80 13.11
CA ASN A 162 -13.90 13.01 11.73
C ASN A 162 -13.23 14.20 11.03
N ASP A 163 -12.56 15.08 11.78
CA ASP A 163 -11.92 16.31 11.29
C ASP A 163 -10.38 16.28 11.42
N VAL A 164 -9.80 15.23 12.02
CA VAL A 164 -8.34 15.07 12.19
C VAL A 164 -7.61 15.10 10.85
N PHE A 165 -8.17 14.47 9.82
CA PHE A 165 -7.58 14.47 8.47
C PHE A 165 -7.61 15.89 7.86
N LYS A 166 -8.73 16.61 7.99
CA LYS A 166 -8.86 17.99 7.48
C LYS A 166 -7.88 18.92 8.19
N ALA A 167 -7.80 18.82 9.52
CA ALA A 167 -6.90 19.62 10.33
C ALA A 167 -5.42 19.32 10.03
N TYR A 168 -5.04 18.06 9.82
CA TYR A 168 -3.70 17.69 9.38
C TYR A 168 -3.36 18.26 8.00
N CYS A 169 -4.33 18.27 7.09
CA CYS A 169 -4.20 18.81 5.75
C CYS A 169 -4.37 20.35 5.66
N GLY A 170 -4.70 21.02 6.76
CA GLY A 170 -4.88 22.48 6.82
C GLY A 170 -6.12 23.01 6.11
N VAL A 171 -7.21 22.22 6.06
CA VAL A 171 -8.48 22.54 5.38
C VAL A 171 -9.64 22.68 6.35
#